data_AF-A0AAJ2N1N9-F1
#
_entry.id   AF-A0AAJ2N1N9-F1
#
_cell.length_a   1.000
_cell.length_b   1.000
_cell.length_c   1.000
_cell.angle_alpha   90.00
_cell.angle_beta   90.00
_cell.angle_gamma   90.00
#
_symmetry.space_group_name_H-M   'P 1'
#
loop_
_entity.id
_entity.type
_entity.pdbx_description
1 polymer ?
#
loop_
_entity_poly.entity_id
_entity_poly.type
_entity_poly.pdbx_seq_one_letter_code
_entity_poly.pdbx_strand_id
1 'polypeptide(L)'
;MKNSINKYLYYLGSGLFVCFVVYMIATYSFQKTQYTLFVYEYPASNSNKVKGLEDPGNRISVYSFGVPGIGIPDKRINVISTPLYVLIKQENQEIEYVTDNVKKLNEYLKEEIK
;
A
#
# COMPACT_ATOMS: atom_id res chain seq x y z
N MET A 1 -29.69 -41.55 -20.50
CA MET A 1 -28.28 -41.10 -20.47
C MET A 1 -28.08 -39.58 -20.55
N LYS A 2 -28.88 -38.80 -21.31
CA LYS A 2 -28.71 -37.32 -21.37
C LYS A 2 -28.96 -36.59 -20.02
N ASN A 3 -29.92 -37.05 -19.21
CA ASN A 3 -30.24 -36.42 -17.91
C ASN A 3 -29.16 -36.57 -16.83
N SER A 4 -28.36 -37.65 -16.86
CA SER A 4 -27.28 -37.83 -15.88
C SER A 4 -26.08 -36.95 -16.19
N ILE A 5 -25.79 -36.74 -17.48
CA ILE A 5 -24.73 -35.84 -17.95
C ILE A 5 -25.04 -34.39 -17.54
N ASN A 6 -26.29 -33.95 -17.68
CA ASN A 6 -26.72 -32.61 -17.22
C ASN A 6 -26.60 -32.43 -15.70
N LYS A 7 -26.92 -33.45 -14.89
CA LYS A 7 -26.69 -33.39 -13.44
C LYS A 7 -25.21 -33.24 -13.11
N TYR A 8 -24.35 -34.03 -13.76
CA TYR A 8 -22.91 -33.97 -13.51
C TYR A 8 -22.32 -32.60 -13.88
N LEU A 9 -22.73 -32.05 -15.02
CA LEU A 9 -22.32 -30.73 -15.48
C LEU A 9 -22.79 -29.62 -14.53
N TYR A 10 -24.01 -29.74 -13.99
CA TYR A 10 -24.55 -28.82 -12.99
C TYR A 10 -23.76 -28.86 -11.68
N TYR A 11 -23.43 -30.05 -11.18
CA TYR A 11 -22.60 -30.19 -9.97
C TYR A 11 -21.18 -29.63 -10.19
N LEU A 12 -20.57 -29.88 -11.35
CA LEU A 12 -19.25 -29.36 -11.71
C LEU A 12 -19.24 -27.82 -11.78
N GLY A 13 -20.26 -27.23 -12.41
CA GLY A 13 -20.44 -25.78 -12.48
C GLY A 13 -20.65 -25.15 -11.10
N SER A 14 -21.49 -25.77 -10.25
CA SER A 14 -21.70 -25.28 -8.88
C SER A 14 -20.44 -25.38 -8.02
N GLY A 15 -19.65 -26.45 -8.18
CA GLY A 15 -18.37 -26.61 -7.47
C GLY A 15 -17.34 -25.55 -7.88
N LEU A 16 -17.21 -25.28 -9.18
CA LEU A 16 -16.33 -24.22 -9.69
C LEU A 16 -16.75 -22.84 -9.18
N PHE A 17 -18.06 -22.57 -9.13
CA PHE A 17 -18.58 -21.31 -8.62
C PHE A 17 -18.26 -21.11 -7.13
N VAL A 18 -18.46 -22.15 -6.30
CA VAL A 18 -18.11 -22.09 -4.87
C VAL A 18 -16.61 -21.87 -4.68
N CYS A 19 -15.75 -22.59 -5.43
CA CYS A 19 -14.30 -22.38 -5.38
C CYS A 19 -13.90 -20.95 -5.77
N PHE A 20 -14.57 -20.37 -6.77
CA PHE A 20 -14.34 -18.98 -7.18
C PHE A 20 -14.71 -17.98 -6.08
N VAL A 21 -15.86 -18.18 -5.42
CA VAL A 21 -16.29 -17.32 -4.30
C VAL A 21 -15.31 -17.40 -3.13
N VAL A 22 -14.87 -18.62 -2.76
CA VAL A 22 -13.88 -18.82 -1.69
C VAL A 22 -12.54 -18.15 -2.06
N TYR A 23 -12.11 -18.27 -3.31
CA TYR A 23 -10.91 -17.61 -3.80
C TYR A 23 -11.00 -16.07 -3.72
N MET A 24 -12.15 -15.50 -4.10
CA MET A 24 -12.39 -14.05 -3.99
C MET A 24 -12.34 -13.56 -2.54
N ILE A 25 -12.99 -14.27 -1.61
CA ILE A 25 -12.97 -13.89 -0.18
C ILE A 25 -11.56 -13.99 0.41
N ALA A 26 -10.82 -15.06 0.06
CA ALA A 26 -9.45 -15.23 0.50
C ALA A 26 -8.56 -14.10 -0.04
N THR A 27 -8.63 -13.81 -1.34
CA THR A 27 -7.81 -12.76 -1.97
C THR A 27 -8.09 -11.36 -1.41
N TYR A 28 -9.36 -11.02 -1.15
CA TYR A 28 -9.72 -9.76 -0.49
C TYR A 28 -9.19 -9.68 0.95
N SER A 29 -9.23 -10.77 1.71
CA SER A 29 -8.72 -10.80 3.10
C SER A 29 -7.20 -10.66 3.18
N PHE A 30 -6.48 -11.03 2.11
CA PHE A 30 -5.01 -10.92 2.05
C PHE A 30 -4.52 -9.63 1.39
N GLN A 31 -5.42 -8.73 1.00
CA GLN A 31 -5.03 -7.48 0.36
C GLN A 31 -4.40 -6.55 1.42
N LYS A 32 -3.06 -6.55 1.45
CA LYS A 32 -2.28 -5.73 2.38
C LYS A 32 -2.51 -4.25 2.10
N THR A 33 -2.67 -3.45 3.15
CA THR A 33 -2.73 -1.99 3.05
C THR A 33 -1.49 -1.47 2.32
N GLN A 34 -1.73 -0.71 1.25
CA GLN A 34 -0.70 -0.06 0.45
C GLN A 34 -0.61 1.42 0.82
N TYR A 35 0.61 1.94 0.80
CA TYR A 35 0.94 3.31 1.18
C TYR A 35 1.66 4.04 0.05
N THR A 36 1.43 5.35 0.00
CA THR A 36 2.25 6.30 -0.76
C THR A 36 3.13 7.04 0.23
N LEU A 37 4.44 7.07 -0.02
CA LEU A 37 5.40 7.81 0.80
C LEU A 37 5.73 9.15 0.14
N PHE A 38 5.34 10.24 0.79
CA PHE A 38 5.80 11.58 0.45
C PHE A 38 7.05 11.92 1.26
N VAL A 39 8.07 12.40 0.57
CA VAL A 39 9.37 12.73 1.16
C VAL A 39 9.69 14.18 0.83
N TYR A 40 9.81 14.97 1.88
CA TYR A 40 10.15 16.37 1.81
C TYR A 40 11.61 16.53 2.19
N GLU A 41 12.45 16.94 1.26
CA GLU A 41 13.88 17.12 1.50
C GLU A 41 14.45 18.24 0.63
N TYR A 42 15.57 18.82 1.07
CA TYR A 42 16.28 19.86 0.32
C TYR A 42 17.79 19.56 0.27
N PRO A 43 18.39 19.45 -0.93
CA PRO A 43 17.74 19.44 -2.25
C PRO A 43 16.88 18.19 -2.45
N ALA A 44 15.82 18.28 -3.27
CA ALA A 44 15.01 17.10 -3.61
C ALA A 44 15.90 16.03 -4.23
N SER A 45 15.88 14.81 -3.67
CA SER A 45 16.60 13.70 -4.28
C SER A 45 15.92 13.30 -5.58
N ASN A 46 16.74 13.01 -6.60
CA ASN A 46 16.29 12.31 -7.81
C ASN A 46 16.23 10.79 -7.61
N SER A 47 16.39 10.29 -6.38
CA SER A 47 16.36 8.86 -6.12
C SER A 47 14.93 8.33 -6.11
N ASN A 48 14.70 7.18 -6.74
CA ASN A 48 13.41 6.47 -6.68
C ASN A 48 13.14 5.83 -5.30
N LYS A 49 14.04 5.99 -4.32
CA LYS A 49 13.97 5.36 -2.99
C LYS A 49 14.62 6.23 -1.93
N VAL A 50 14.08 6.17 -0.71
CA VAL A 50 14.67 6.78 0.49
C VAL A 50 15.82 5.91 0.99
N LYS A 51 16.99 6.51 1.23
CA LYS A 51 18.15 5.79 1.74
C LYS A 51 17.89 5.31 3.18
N GLY A 52 18.10 4.02 3.41
CA GLY A 52 17.92 3.40 4.74
C GLY A 52 16.49 3.07 5.11
N LEU A 53 15.53 3.24 4.18
CA LEU A 53 14.16 2.76 4.36
C LEU A 53 14.12 1.24 4.18
N GLU A 54 13.57 0.56 5.18
CA GLU A 54 13.31 -0.87 5.16
C GLU A 54 11.80 -1.05 5.01
N ASP A 55 11.36 -1.55 3.86
CA ASP A 55 9.96 -1.90 3.57
C ASP A 55 9.80 -3.43 3.48
N PRO A 56 9.85 -4.16 4.62
CA PRO A 56 9.84 -5.62 4.63
C PRO A 56 8.51 -6.22 4.12
N GLY A 57 7.49 -5.40 3.86
CA GLY A 57 6.20 -5.83 3.32
C GLY A 57 5.96 -5.43 1.86
N ASN A 58 6.86 -4.68 1.21
CA ASN A 58 6.59 -3.94 -0.03
C ASN A 58 5.23 -3.20 0.05
N ARG A 59 4.94 -2.57 1.20
CA ARG A 59 3.69 -1.84 1.40
C ARG A 59 3.74 -0.44 0.79
N ILE A 60 4.93 0.10 0.52
CA ILE A 60 5.09 1.39 -0.15
C ILE A 60 5.19 1.15 -1.64
N SER A 61 4.09 1.40 -2.35
CA SER A 61 4.02 1.21 -3.80
C SER A 61 4.47 2.45 -4.58
N VAL A 62 4.35 3.64 -3.99
CA VAL A 62 4.65 4.92 -4.66
C VAL A 62 5.49 5.81 -3.75
N TYR A 63 6.52 6.42 -4.34
CA TYR A 63 7.37 7.42 -3.70
C TYR A 63 7.19 8.76 -4.43
N SER A 64 6.99 9.82 -3.66
CA SER A 64 6.91 11.19 -4.20
C SER A 64 7.88 12.08 -3.44
N PHE A 65 8.86 12.63 -4.15
CA PHE A 65 9.88 13.51 -3.58
C PHE A 65 9.56 14.96 -3.93
N GLY A 66 9.58 15.84 -2.94
CA GLY A 66 9.27 17.25 -3.11
C GLY A 66 10.16 18.14 -2.27
N VAL A 67 10.34 19.38 -2.74
CA VAL A 67 10.91 20.45 -1.92
C VAL A 67 9.76 21.18 -1.23
N PRO A 68 9.85 21.49 0.08
CA PRO A 68 8.86 22.36 0.72
C PRO A 68 8.70 23.67 -0.05
N GLY A 69 7.47 24.00 -0.46
CA GLY A 69 7.17 25.22 -1.20
C GLY A 69 7.46 25.21 -2.71
N ILE A 70 8.07 24.15 -3.26
CA ILE A 70 8.34 24.01 -4.70
C ILE A 70 8.05 22.56 -5.16
N GLY A 71 6.99 22.34 -5.93
CA GLY A 71 6.64 21.02 -6.51
C GLY A 71 5.34 20.42 -5.94
N ILE A 72 5.12 19.12 -6.16
CA ILE A 72 3.89 18.41 -5.73
C ILE A 72 4.11 17.70 -4.39
N PRO A 73 3.74 18.35 -3.29
CA PRO A 73 3.27 17.65 -2.12
C PRO A 73 1.81 17.99 -1.78
N ASP A 74 1.18 17.07 -1.05
CA ASP A 74 -0.20 17.20 -0.59
C ASP A 74 -0.41 18.54 0.14
N LYS A 75 -1.36 19.36 -0.35
CA LYS A 75 -1.67 20.69 0.19
C LYS A 75 -2.09 20.66 1.67
N ARG A 76 -2.46 19.48 2.19
CA ARG A 76 -2.82 19.28 3.60
C ARG A 76 -1.60 19.28 4.53
N ILE A 77 -0.39 19.13 4.00
CA ILE A 77 0.83 18.97 4.80
C ILE A 77 1.60 20.29 4.84
N ASN A 78 1.62 20.94 6.00
CA ASN A 78 2.47 22.11 6.24
C ASN A 78 3.85 21.66 6.72
N VAL A 79 4.87 21.82 5.87
CA VAL A 79 6.23 21.34 6.16
C VAL A 79 7.02 22.43 6.85
N ILE A 80 7.29 22.26 8.13
CA ILE A 80 8.03 23.23 8.95
C ILE A 80 9.54 22.94 8.92
N SER A 81 9.92 21.68 8.75
CA SER A 81 11.31 21.21 8.76
C SER A 81 11.53 20.05 7.80
N THR A 82 12.74 19.95 7.25
CA THR A 82 13.18 18.83 6.41
C THR A 82 14.37 18.09 7.03
N PRO A 83 14.51 16.76 6.82
CA PRO A 83 13.62 15.92 6.03
C PRO A 83 12.30 15.63 6.77
N LEU A 84 11.21 15.47 6.02
CA LEU A 84 9.91 15.01 6.53
C LEU A 84 9.41 13.85 5.67
N TYR A 85 8.97 12.78 6.32
CA TYR A 85 8.42 11.59 5.70
C TYR A 85 6.96 11.47 6.09
N VAL A 86 6.08 11.31 5.09
CA VAL A 86 4.65 11.20 5.31
C VAL A 86 4.09 9.99 4.58
N LEU A 87 3.53 9.05 5.34
CA LEU A 87 2.81 7.89 4.82
C LEU A 87 1.33 8.23 4.65
N ILE A 88 0.82 7.98 3.46
CA ILE A 88 -0.60 8.15 3.11
C ILE A 88 -1.15 6.80 2.67
N LYS A 89 -2.26 6.36 3.28
CA LYS A 89 -3.00 5.16 2.86
C LYS A 89 -3.56 5.35 1.47
N GLN A 90 -3.33 4.39 0.57
CA GLN A 90 -3.84 4.50 -0.81
C GLN A 90 -5.36 4.36 -0.89
N GLU A 91 -5.95 3.53 -0.02
CA GLU A 91 -7.38 3.22 -0.01
C GLU A 91 -8.25 4.45 0.21
N ASN A 92 -7.91 5.29 1.19
CA ASN A 92 -8.72 6.43 1.63
C ASN A 92 -7.99 7.78 1.56
N GLN A 93 -6.73 7.79 1.13
CA GLN A 93 -5.87 8.99 1.08
C GLN A 93 -5.70 9.67 2.45
N GLU A 94 -5.84 8.94 3.55
CA GLU A 94 -5.58 9.45 4.90
C GLU A 94 -4.09 9.45 5.21
N ILE A 95 -3.66 10.49 5.94
CA ILE A 95 -2.30 10.58 6.47
C ILE A 95 -2.22 9.64 7.65
N GLU A 96 -1.47 8.55 7.50
CA GLU A 96 -1.33 7.53 8.53
C GLU A 96 -0.22 7.90 9.51
N TYR A 97 0.91 8.36 8.98
CA TYR A 97 2.10 8.58 9.79
C TYR A 97 2.98 9.69 9.24
N VAL A 98 3.53 10.50 10.13
CA VAL A 98 4.40 11.63 9.81
C VAL A 98 5.61 11.58 10.75
N THR A 99 6.81 11.63 10.19
CA THR A 99 8.05 11.62 10.97
C THR A 99 9.17 12.34 10.23
N ASP A 100 10.11 12.92 10.95
CA ASP A 100 11.36 13.47 10.42
C ASP A 100 12.50 12.44 10.42
N ASN A 101 12.25 11.24 10.97
CA ASN A 101 13.26 10.22 11.19
C ASN A 101 12.92 8.90 10.49
N VAL A 102 13.80 8.48 9.58
CA VAL A 102 13.65 7.24 8.80
C VAL A 102 13.69 5.97 9.67
N LYS A 103 14.38 5.98 10.82
CA LYS A 103 14.38 4.82 11.74
C LYS A 103 13.00 4.61 12.35
N LYS A 104 12.35 5.69 12.79
CA LYS A 104 10.97 5.65 13.30
C LYS A 104 9.98 5.23 12.23
N LEU A 105 10.22 5.61 10.97
CA LEU A 105 9.43 5.15 9.83
C LEU A 105 9.59 3.64 9.63
N ASN A 106 10.81 3.12 9.69
CA ASN A 106 11.05 1.67 9.60
C ASN A 106 10.43 0.91 10.76
N GLU A 107 10.50 1.44 11.99
CA GLU A 107 9.85 0.86 13.16
C GLU A 107 8.34 0.76 12.95
N TYR A 108 7.70 1.85 12.51
CA TYR A 108 6.28 1.86 12.17
C TYR A 108 5.93 0.78 11.13
N LEU A 109 6.67 0.76 10.01
CA LEU A 109 6.44 -0.21 8.93
C LEU A 109 6.65 -1.66 9.38
N LYS A 110 7.53 -1.91 10.36
CA LYS A 110 7.77 -3.24 10.94
C LYS A 110 6.69 -3.65 11.93
N GLU A 111 6.22 -2.73 12.77
CA GLU A 111 5.22 -3.04 13.80
C GLU A 111 3.85 -3.32 13.19
N GLU A 112 3.46 -2.59 12.14
CA GLU A 112 2.19 -2.80 11.44
C GLU A 112 2.13 -4.10 10.59
N ILE A 113 3.24 -4.87 10.56
CA ILE A 113 3.35 -6.19 9.90
C ILE A 113 2.99 -7.36 10.83
N LYS A 114 2.77 -7.13 12.14
CA LYS A 114 2.20 -8.15 13.04
C LYS A 114 0.72 -8.37 12.78
#